data_AF-A0AAV5RKI4-F1
#
_entry.id   AF-A0AAV5RKI4-F1
#
_cell.length_a   1.000
_cell.length_b   1.000
_cell.length_c   1.000
_cell.angle_alpha   90.00
_cell.angle_beta   90.00
_cell.angle_gamma   90.00
#
_symmetry.space_group_name_H-M   'P 1'
#
loop_
_entity.id
_entity.type
_entity.pdbx_description
1 polymer ?
#
loop_
_entity_poly.entity_id
_entity_poly.type
_entity_poly.pdbx_seq_one_letter_code
_entity_poly.pdbx_strand_id
1 'polypeptide(L)'
;MPVYKVNASTLAQRPAARVLVINDEGKVLLLEYRHEDSNDALSNKGSYFTTPGGRREPDESFIECAQRELYEETGIEAVVDPRVIATRTAPLMTSRSGIVLAVEEYFAVWVNKDLVLDNSNFTEKEKCNVKQYHWCDSSDLANLRDKHLWPSILDEILTAAKNVAHNVSEPDSSTLGSLTNINKNHTNGDSTVDARTDSSYKIPLKYASTKEALGDIIVEVEY
;
A
#
# COMPACT_ATOMS: atom_id res chain seq x y z
N MET A 1 26.10 16.74 -1.49
CA MET A 1 25.58 15.44 -1.97
C MET A 1 25.34 15.56 -3.48
N PRO A 2 25.66 14.56 -4.32
CA PRO A 2 25.40 14.67 -5.75
C PRO A 2 23.88 14.63 -6.00
N VAL A 3 23.37 15.68 -6.62
CA VAL A 3 21.98 15.74 -7.10
C VAL A 3 21.97 15.15 -8.50
N TYR A 4 21.24 14.04 -8.69
CA TYR A 4 21.05 13.46 -10.01
C TYR A 4 19.88 14.13 -10.69
N LYS A 5 20.11 14.63 -11.90
CA LYS A 5 19.09 15.20 -12.77
C LYS A 5 18.69 14.14 -13.79
N VAL A 6 17.55 13.48 -13.58
CA VAL A 6 17.03 12.47 -14.51
C VAL A 6 15.66 12.87 -15.03
N ASN A 7 15.44 12.63 -16.33
CA ASN A 7 14.13 12.85 -16.94
C ASN A 7 13.20 11.72 -16.48
N ALA A 8 12.16 12.04 -15.72
CA ALA A 8 11.26 11.04 -15.19
C ALA A 8 10.52 10.23 -16.28
N SER A 9 10.31 10.81 -17.47
CA SER A 9 9.68 10.11 -18.60
C SER A 9 10.58 9.01 -19.21
N THR A 10 11.88 9.02 -18.93
CA THR A 10 12.79 7.97 -19.42
C THR A 10 13.04 6.87 -18.39
N LEU A 11 12.59 7.05 -17.15
CA LEU A 11 12.77 6.06 -16.09
C LEU A 11 11.92 4.82 -16.32
N ALA A 12 12.53 3.66 -16.08
CA ALA A 12 11.80 2.40 -16.01
C ALA A 12 10.81 2.43 -14.83
N GLN A 13 9.58 1.99 -15.08
CA GLN A 13 8.59 1.85 -14.02
C GLN A 13 8.87 0.60 -13.20
N ARG A 14 8.69 0.73 -11.89
CA ARG A 14 8.71 -0.36 -10.92
C ARG A 14 7.36 -0.38 -10.20
N PRO A 15 6.37 -1.10 -10.75
CA PRO A 15 5.11 -1.32 -10.06
C PRO A 15 5.34 -2.03 -8.72
N ALA A 16 4.62 -1.62 -7.70
CA ALA A 16 4.73 -2.15 -6.35
C ALA A 16 3.38 -2.11 -5.63
N ALA A 17 3.12 -3.09 -4.78
CA ALA A 17 1.98 -3.10 -3.89
C ALA A 17 2.45 -2.85 -2.45
N ARG A 18 1.66 -2.12 -1.68
CA ARG A 18 1.91 -1.78 -0.27
C ARG A 18 0.70 -2.15 0.56
N VAL A 19 0.92 -2.69 1.76
CA VAL A 19 -0.17 -3.17 2.62
C VAL A 19 -0.20 -2.43 3.94
N LEU A 20 -1.27 -1.68 4.19
CA LEU A 20 -1.60 -1.14 5.50
C LEU A 20 -2.23 -2.27 6.33
N VAL A 21 -1.42 -2.95 7.13
CA VAL A 21 -1.94 -3.88 8.14
C VAL A 21 -2.35 -3.07 9.37
N ILE A 22 -3.64 -3.00 9.63
CA ILE A 22 -4.24 -2.15 10.67
C ILE A 22 -4.88 -3.03 11.73
N ASN A 23 -4.51 -2.86 12.99
CA ASN A 23 -5.15 -3.60 14.08
C ASN A 23 -6.42 -2.90 14.61
N ASP A 24 -7.16 -3.57 15.49
CA ASP A 24 -8.38 -3.05 16.13
C ASP A 24 -8.14 -1.84 17.07
N GLU A 25 -6.89 -1.55 17.46
CA GLU A 25 -6.49 -0.32 18.14
C GLU A 25 -6.20 0.84 17.16
N GLY A 26 -6.34 0.60 15.86
CA GLY A 26 -6.08 1.57 14.80
C GLY A 26 -4.59 1.86 14.57
N LYS A 27 -3.69 0.99 15.05
CA LYS A 27 -2.24 1.06 14.78
C LYS A 27 -1.92 0.36 13.47
N VAL A 28 -0.90 0.84 12.77
CA VAL A 28 -0.40 0.25 11.52
C VAL A 28 0.91 -0.50 11.78
N LEU A 29 1.08 -1.66 11.16
CA LEU A 29 2.34 -2.40 11.19
C LEU A 29 3.37 -1.75 10.26
N LEU A 30 4.54 -1.40 10.81
CA LEU A 30 5.70 -0.96 10.05
C LEU A 30 6.88 -1.92 10.23
N LEU A 31 7.65 -2.06 9.17
CA LEU A 31 8.88 -2.84 9.10
C LEU A 31 10.06 -1.88 9.20
N GLU A 32 10.96 -2.14 10.16
CA GLU A 32 12.22 -1.42 10.30
C GLU A 32 13.31 -2.09 9.46
N TYR A 33 13.88 -1.33 8.53
CA TYR A 33 15.02 -1.71 7.72
C TYR A 33 16.26 -0.95 8.20
N ARG A 34 17.36 -1.68 8.44
CA ARG A 34 18.66 -1.09 8.83
C ARG A 34 19.65 -1.22 7.68
N HIS A 35 20.34 -0.14 7.35
CA HIS A 35 21.50 -0.19 6.46
C HIS A 35 22.71 -0.76 7.22
N GLU A 36 23.07 -2.02 6.99
CA GLU A 36 24.19 -2.68 7.69
C GLU A 36 25.55 -2.55 6.99
N ASP A 37 25.62 -2.03 5.76
CA ASP A 37 26.90 -1.94 5.03
C ASP A 37 27.68 -0.65 5.39
N SER A 38 28.67 -0.81 6.26
CA SER A 38 29.57 0.22 6.80
C SER A 38 30.59 0.81 5.80
N ASN A 39 30.54 0.42 4.52
CA ASN A 39 31.44 0.93 3.47
C ASN A 39 30.73 1.79 2.43
N ASP A 40 29.43 2.01 2.57
CA ASP A 40 28.67 2.90 1.71
C ASP A 40 28.48 4.26 2.40
N ALA A 41 28.45 5.34 1.62
CA ALA A 41 28.29 6.72 2.09
C ALA A 41 26.95 6.97 2.84
N LEU A 42 26.10 5.95 2.92
CA LEU A 42 24.78 5.89 3.54
C LEU A 42 24.77 5.28 4.95
N SER A 43 25.90 4.76 5.44
CA SER A 43 26.07 4.19 6.79
C SER A 43 25.73 5.16 7.94
N ASN A 44 25.66 6.47 7.68
CA ASN A 44 25.27 7.48 8.67
C ASN A 44 23.76 7.79 8.74
N LYS A 45 22.89 7.12 7.97
CA LYS A 45 21.46 7.50 7.86
C LYS A 45 20.48 6.75 8.78
N GLY A 46 20.95 5.75 9.53
CA GLY A 46 20.10 5.01 10.47
C GLY A 46 19.04 4.14 9.80
N SER A 47 18.05 3.71 10.58
CA SER A 47 16.94 2.87 10.12
C SER A 47 15.89 3.67 9.36
N TYR A 48 15.12 3.00 8.50
CA TYR A 48 13.85 3.53 7.98
C TYR A 48 12.71 2.54 8.22
N PHE A 49 11.48 3.07 8.24
CA PHE A 49 10.25 2.36 8.55
C PHE A 49 9.31 2.49 7.36
N THR A 50 8.72 1.39 6.93
CA THR A 50 7.74 1.37 5.83
C THR A 50 6.72 0.27 6.03
N THR A 51 5.63 0.31 5.27
CA THR A 51 4.62 -0.76 5.27
C THR A 51 5.19 -2.03 4.65
N PRO A 52 4.67 -3.23 5.00
CA PRO A 52 4.89 -4.42 4.18
C PRO A 52 4.55 -4.14 2.71
N GLY A 53 5.26 -4.82 1.83
CA GLY A 53 5.00 -4.75 0.40
C GLY A 53 6.26 -4.56 -0.42
N GLY A 54 6.15 -4.89 -1.70
CA GLY A 54 7.31 -4.96 -2.57
C GLY A 54 6.95 -4.82 -4.04
N ARG A 55 7.88 -5.29 -4.87
CA ARG A 55 7.79 -5.11 -6.32
C ARG A 55 6.80 -6.12 -6.88
N ARG A 56 5.95 -5.65 -7.79
CA ARG A 56 5.13 -6.53 -8.61
C ARG A 56 5.99 -7.36 -9.58
N GLU A 57 5.83 -8.67 -9.54
CA GLU A 57 6.38 -9.60 -10.51
C GLU A 57 5.64 -9.50 -11.86
N PRO A 58 6.22 -10.07 -12.94
CA PRO A 58 5.48 -10.30 -14.17
C PRO A 58 4.22 -11.14 -13.90
N ASP A 59 3.15 -10.85 -14.62
CA ASP A 59 1.91 -11.64 -14.64
C ASP A 59 1.07 -11.72 -13.34
N GLU A 60 1.52 -11.18 -12.21
CA GLU A 60 0.68 -11.07 -10.99
C GLU A 60 -0.09 -9.73 -10.94
N SER A 61 -1.31 -9.72 -10.42
CA SER A 61 -2.04 -8.49 -10.09
C SER A 61 -1.43 -7.76 -8.89
N PHE A 62 -1.81 -6.49 -8.67
CA PHE A 62 -1.37 -5.75 -7.48
C PHE A 62 -1.86 -6.39 -6.18
N ILE A 63 -3.03 -7.04 -6.20
CA ILE A 63 -3.57 -7.75 -5.03
C ILE A 63 -2.79 -9.02 -4.74
N GLU A 64 -2.48 -9.82 -5.78
CA GLU A 64 -1.64 -11.01 -5.62
C GLU A 64 -0.25 -10.62 -5.10
N CYS A 65 0.34 -9.55 -5.63
CA CYS A 65 1.58 -8.96 -5.11
C CYS A 65 1.46 -8.55 -3.64
N ALA A 66 0.39 -7.84 -3.27
CA ALA A 66 0.15 -7.40 -1.90
C ALA A 66 0.06 -8.59 -0.93
N GLN A 67 -0.64 -9.65 -1.31
CA GLN A 67 -0.80 -10.86 -0.49
C GLN A 67 0.51 -11.64 -0.36
N ARG A 68 1.23 -11.82 -1.49
CA ARG A 68 2.53 -12.50 -1.52
C ARG A 68 3.54 -11.79 -0.64
N GLU A 69 3.73 -10.49 -0.83
CA GLU A 69 4.70 -9.69 -0.07
C GLU A 69 4.32 -9.60 1.42
N LEU A 70 3.02 -9.48 1.74
CA LEU A 70 2.56 -9.53 3.12
C LEU A 70 2.98 -10.83 3.79
N TYR A 71 2.73 -11.96 3.13
CA TYR A 71 3.11 -13.27 3.66
C TYR A 71 4.63 -13.42 3.78
N GLU A 72 5.39 -13.09 2.73
CA GLU A 72 6.85 -13.21 2.71
C GLU A 72 7.53 -12.36 3.80
N GLU A 73 7.05 -11.14 4.05
CA GLU A 73 7.71 -10.21 4.97
C GLU A 73 7.20 -10.27 6.42
N THR A 74 6.04 -10.90 6.68
CA THR A 74 5.40 -10.89 8.01
C THR A 74 4.84 -12.23 8.46
N GLY A 75 4.75 -13.22 7.56
CA GLY A 75 4.05 -14.48 7.79
C GLY A 75 2.53 -14.37 7.82
N ILE A 76 1.96 -13.18 7.62
CA ILE A 76 0.50 -12.97 7.66
C ILE A 76 -0.14 -13.48 6.37
N GLU A 77 -0.96 -14.52 6.50
CA GLU A 77 -1.86 -14.97 5.43
C GLU A 77 -3.24 -14.32 5.62
N ALA A 78 -3.58 -13.36 4.76
CA ALA A 78 -4.84 -12.63 4.82
C ALA A 78 -5.41 -12.33 3.43
N VAL A 79 -6.74 -12.20 3.36
CA VAL A 79 -7.41 -11.66 2.18
C VAL A 79 -7.24 -10.14 2.20
N VAL A 80 -6.53 -9.62 1.22
CA VAL A 80 -6.34 -8.18 1.03
C VAL A 80 -7.60 -7.58 0.41
N ASP A 81 -8.05 -6.45 0.94
CA ASP A 81 -9.16 -5.71 0.37
C ASP A 81 -8.79 -5.23 -1.05
N PRO A 82 -9.60 -5.53 -2.09
CA PRO A 82 -9.26 -5.18 -3.47
C PRO A 82 -9.28 -3.67 -3.75
N ARG A 83 -9.79 -2.85 -2.82
CA ARG A 83 -9.90 -1.40 -2.99
C ARG A 83 -8.54 -0.73 -2.81
N VAL A 84 -8.14 0.04 -3.82
CA VAL A 84 -6.94 0.87 -3.76
C VAL A 84 -7.21 2.07 -2.84
N ILE A 85 -6.51 2.14 -1.71
CA ILE A 85 -6.60 3.24 -0.74
C ILE A 85 -5.92 4.48 -1.30
N ALA A 86 -4.71 4.30 -1.83
CA ALA A 86 -3.91 5.37 -2.38
C ALA A 86 -3.01 4.84 -3.50
N THR A 87 -2.60 5.73 -4.39
CA THR A 87 -1.55 5.45 -5.37
C THR A 87 -0.44 6.47 -5.22
N ARG A 88 0.82 6.04 -5.29
CA ARG A 88 1.97 6.93 -5.23
C ARG A 88 2.90 6.71 -6.42
N THR A 89 3.47 7.79 -6.94
CA THR A 89 4.53 7.70 -7.95
C THR A 89 5.71 8.56 -7.54
N ALA A 90 6.88 7.95 -7.38
CA ALA A 90 8.08 8.64 -6.89
C ALA A 90 9.37 8.00 -7.44
N PRO A 91 10.45 8.79 -7.64
CA PRO A 91 11.75 8.23 -7.97
C PRO A 91 12.27 7.37 -6.81
N LEU A 92 12.87 6.24 -7.15
CA LEU A 92 13.49 5.30 -6.22
C LEU A 92 14.85 4.89 -6.75
N MET A 93 15.89 5.03 -5.93
CA MET A 93 17.19 4.46 -6.26
C MET A 93 17.21 2.99 -5.92
N THR A 94 17.69 2.18 -6.85
CA THR A 94 17.91 0.75 -6.64
C THR A 94 19.41 0.47 -6.74
N SER A 95 19.91 -0.43 -5.91
CA SER A 95 21.33 -0.83 -5.92
C SER A 95 21.78 -1.43 -7.25
N ARG A 96 20.85 -1.99 -8.05
CA ARG A 96 21.15 -2.72 -9.30
C ARG A 96 20.81 -1.96 -10.58
N SER A 97 19.71 -1.20 -10.59
CA SER A 97 19.15 -0.62 -11.81
C SER A 97 19.26 0.90 -11.85
N GLY A 98 19.93 1.52 -10.88
CA GLY A 98 19.94 2.98 -10.75
C GLY A 98 18.57 3.50 -10.36
N ILE A 99 18.26 4.73 -10.78
CA ILE A 99 16.99 5.40 -10.47
C ILE A 99 15.88 4.79 -11.33
N VAL A 100 14.78 4.39 -10.69
CA VAL A 100 13.54 3.92 -11.32
C VAL A 100 12.38 4.76 -10.81
N LEU A 101 11.22 4.66 -11.47
CA LEU A 101 9.99 5.28 -11.00
C LEU A 101 9.13 4.24 -10.27
N ALA A 102 9.09 4.30 -8.94
CA ALA A 102 8.19 3.47 -8.15
C ALA A 102 6.74 3.90 -8.42
N VAL A 103 5.89 2.95 -8.80
CA VAL A 103 4.44 3.14 -9.00
C VAL A 103 3.77 2.23 -7.99
N GLU A 104 3.35 2.81 -6.87
CA GLU A 104 2.89 2.10 -5.68
C GLU A 104 1.37 2.18 -5.57
N GLU A 105 0.71 1.04 -5.35
CA GLU A 105 -0.69 0.97 -4.94
C GLU A 105 -0.79 0.48 -3.49
N TYR A 106 -1.58 1.18 -2.67
CA TYR A 106 -1.76 0.88 -1.26
C TYR A 106 -3.09 0.17 -1.05
N PHE A 107 -3.05 -0.96 -0.36
CA PHE A 107 -4.20 -1.74 0.06
C PHE A 107 -4.24 -1.84 1.58
N ALA A 108 -5.32 -2.37 2.13
CA ALA A 108 -5.49 -2.52 3.57
C ALA A 108 -5.91 -3.94 3.96
N VAL A 109 -5.44 -4.34 5.14
CA VAL A 109 -5.84 -5.56 5.84
C VAL A 109 -6.12 -5.19 7.28
N TRP A 110 -7.24 -5.66 7.83
CA TRP A 110 -7.61 -5.45 9.23
C TRP A 110 -7.38 -6.72 10.03
N VAL A 111 -6.68 -6.60 11.16
CA VAL A 111 -6.30 -7.73 12.01
C VAL A 111 -6.67 -7.48 13.47
N ASN A 112 -6.72 -8.54 14.26
CA ASN A 112 -6.82 -8.42 15.70
C ASN A 112 -5.45 -7.98 16.28
N LYS A 113 -5.45 -7.16 17.33
CA LYS A 113 -4.19 -6.73 17.99
C LYS A 113 -3.36 -7.86 18.60
N ASP A 114 -3.98 -8.99 18.91
CA ASP A 114 -3.33 -10.17 19.47
C ASP A 114 -2.69 -11.04 18.37
N LEU A 115 -2.68 -10.57 17.11
CA LEU A 115 -1.97 -11.23 16.02
C LEU A 115 -0.48 -11.37 16.36
N VAL A 116 -0.02 -12.62 16.41
CA VAL A 116 1.38 -12.95 16.58
C VAL A 116 2.02 -13.05 15.19
N LEU A 117 3.04 -12.23 14.96
CA LEU A 117 3.87 -12.33 13.76
C LEU A 117 4.79 -13.53 13.92
N ASP A 118 4.78 -14.43 12.93
CA ASP A 118 5.62 -15.63 12.93
C ASP A 118 6.63 -15.58 11.78
N ASN A 119 7.89 -15.32 12.14
CA ASN A 119 9.01 -15.26 11.21
C ASN A 119 9.84 -16.55 11.16
N SER A 120 9.37 -17.62 11.82
CA SER A 120 10.14 -18.86 11.98
C SER A 120 10.52 -19.50 10.64
N ASN A 121 9.75 -19.25 9.58
CA ASN A 121 9.96 -19.80 8.23
C ASN A 121 10.72 -18.87 7.26
N PHE A 122 11.23 -17.72 7.71
CA PHE A 122 11.87 -16.76 6.82
C PHE A 122 13.13 -17.34 6.18
N THR A 123 13.28 -17.18 4.88
CA THR A 123 14.53 -17.44 4.16
C THR A 123 15.64 -16.49 4.65
N GLU A 124 16.91 -16.86 4.45
CA GLU A 124 18.04 -16.01 4.86
C GLU A 124 18.01 -14.61 4.23
N LYS A 125 17.40 -14.49 3.04
CA LYS A 125 17.20 -13.21 2.36
C LYS A 125 16.09 -12.37 3.02
N GLU A 126 15.03 -13.00 3.51
CA GLU A 126 13.93 -12.36 4.25
C GLU A 126 14.40 -11.90 5.65
N LYS A 127 15.21 -12.72 6.35
CA LYS A 127 15.83 -12.37 7.64
C LYS A 127 16.83 -11.21 7.56
N CYS A 128 17.46 -11.02 6.40
CA CYS A 128 18.48 -10.00 6.20
C CYS A 128 17.88 -8.58 6.16
N ASN A 129 16.67 -8.43 5.60
CA ASN A 129 16.13 -7.12 5.24
C ASN A 129 15.24 -6.50 6.33
N VAL A 130 14.36 -7.29 6.95
CA VAL A 130 13.47 -6.80 8.01
C VAL A 130 14.11 -7.09 9.37
N LYS A 131 14.41 -6.02 10.12
CA LYS A 131 15.11 -6.15 11.41
C LYS A 131 14.15 -6.21 12.58
N GLN A 132 13.06 -5.43 12.54
CA GLN A 132 12.06 -5.35 13.60
C GLN A 132 10.67 -4.94 13.06
N TYR A 133 9.63 -5.28 13.82
CA TYR A 133 8.26 -4.86 13.57
C TYR A 133 7.80 -3.86 14.62
N HIS A 134 7.02 -2.88 14.17
CA HIS A 134 6.51 -1.81 15.03
C HIS A 134 5.03 -1.57 14.73
N TRP A 135 4.19 -1.65 15.76
CA TRP A 135 2.80 -1.21 15.68
C TRP A 135 2.73 0.27 16.02
N CYS A 136 2.55 1.12 15.01
CA CYS A 136 2.62 2.56 15.14
C CYS A 136 1.23 3.21 15.12
N ASP A 137 0.98 4.13 16.05
CA ASP A 137 -0.18 5.02 15.99
C ASP A 137 0.13 6.33 15.24
N SER A 138 -0.86 7.23 15.13
CA SER A 138 -0.69 8.51 14.44
C SER A 138 0.42 9.40 15.04
N SER A 139 0.68 9.29 16.35
CA SER A 139 1.74 10.05 17.01
C SER A 139 3.12 9.49 16.68
N ASP A 140 3.25 8.16 16.62
CA ASP A 140 4.47 7.49 16.16
C ASP A 140 4.79 7.89 14.71
N LEU A 141 3.79 7.86 13.81
CA LEU A 141 3.95 8.27 12.42
C LEU A 141 4.39 9.74 12.30
N ALA A 142 3.82 10.63 13.12
CA ALA A 142 4.24 12.04 13.15
C ALA A 142 5.70 12.20 13.58
N ASN A 143 6.16 11.43 14.57
CA ASN A 143 7.54 11.47 15.04
C ASN A 143 8.54 10.92 14.01
N LEU A 144 8.14 9.92 13.22
CA LEU A 144 8.99 9.29 12.21
C LEU A 144 9.03 10.05 10.88
N ARG A 145 7.99 10.84 10.57
CA ARG A 145 7.69 11.47 9.26
C ARG A 145 8.90 12.02 8.52
N ASP A 146 9.70 12.86 9.18
CA ASP A 146 10.71 13.68 8.52
C ASP A 146 12.08 12.99 8.42
N LYS A 147 12.28 11.87 9.10
CA LYS A 147 13.62 11.29 9.29
C LYS A 147 13.71 9.81 8.93
N HIS A 148 12.65 9.05 9.22
CA HIS A 148 12.72 7.60 9.20
C HIS A 148 11.50 6.96 8.53
N LEU A 149 10.40 7.69 8.29
CA LEU A 149 9.19 7.13 7.69
C LEU A 149 9.20 7.23 6.17
N TRP A 150 8.91 6.10 5.51
CA TRP A 150 8.73 6.06 4.06
C TRP A 150 7.41 5.38 3.67
N PRO A 151 6.54 6.05 2.89
CA PRO A 151 6.60 7.48 2.55
C PRO A 151 6.26 8.36 3.76
N SER A 152 6.70 9.63 3.76
CA SER A 152 6.38 10.57 4.84
C SER A 152 4.88 10.87 4.99
N ILE A 153 4.09 10.68 3.93
CA ILE A 153 2.63 10.88 3.90
C ILE A 153 1.80 9.69 4.42
N LEU A 154 2.44 8.72 5.08
CA LEU A 154 1.75 7.48 5.46
C LEU A 154 0.59 7.71 6.46
N ASP A 155 0.64 8.76 7.26
CA ASP A 155 -0.45 9.17 8.15
C ASP A 155 -1.72 9.57 7.39
N GLU A 156 -1.57 10.25 6.24
CA GLU A 156 -2.68 10.62 5.39
C GLU A 156 -3.29 9.39 4.72
N ILE A 157 -2.45 8.47 4.23
CA ILE A 157 -2.88 7.20 3.64
C ILE A 157 -3.62 6.34 4.68
N LEU A 158 -3.09 6.25 5.91
CA LEU A 158 -3.75 5.53 7.01
C LEU A 158 -5.12 6.15 7.36
N THR A 159 -5.20 7.48 7.38
CA THR A 159 -6.47 8.19 7.60
C THR A 159 -7.48 7.86 6.51
N ALA A 160 -7.04 7.80 5.25
CA ALA A 160 -7.88 7.41 4.13
C ALA A 160 -8.40 5.97 4.26
N ALA A 161 -7.53 5.03 4.63
CA ALA A 161 -7.92 3.63 4.86
C ALA A 161 -9.01 3.51 5.94
N LYS A 162 -8.82 4.19 7.07
CA LYS A 162 -9.80 4.23 8.16
C LYS A 162 -11.13 4.80 7.69
N ASN A 163 -11.12 5.89 6.93
CA ASN A 163 -12.34 6.48 6.38
C ASN A 163 -13.07 5.53 5.43
N VAL A 164 -12.35 4.80 4.57
CA VAL A 164 -12.94 3.78 3.68
C VAL A 164 -13.64 2.70 4.50
N ALA A 165 -13.01 2.18 5.55
CA ALA A 165 -13.62 1.16 6.42
C ALA A 165 -14.90 1.66 7.12
N HIS A 166 -14.90 2.89 7.64
CA HIS A 166 -16.08 3.44 8.32
C HIS A 166 -17.29 3.57 7.39
N ASN A 167 -17.09 3.94 6.12
CA ASN A 167 -18.19 4.08 5.16
C ASN A 167 -18.80 2.74 4.72
N VAL A 168 -18.16 1.59 5.02
CA VAL A 168 -18.70 0.26 4.73
C VAL A 168 -19.59 -0.26 5.85
N SER A 169 -19.31 0.18 7.09
CA SER A 169 -20.00 -0.29 8.29
C SER A 169 -21.34 0.41 8.55
N GLU A 170 -21.67 1.49 7.83
CA GLU A 170 -22.98 2.14 7.85
C GLU A 170 -23.82 1.64 6.67
N PRO A 171 -24.80 0.73 6.86
CA PRO A 171 -25.77 0.43 5.82
C PRO A 171 -26.72 1.63 5.66
N ASP A 172 -26.92 2.07 4.41
CA ASP A 172 -27.92 3.07 4.04
C ASP A 172 -29.30 2.68 4.62
N SER A 173 -29.74 3.35 5.68
CA SER A 173 -31.03 3.11 6.34
C SER A 173 -32.25 3.57 5.52
N SER A 174 -32.05 3.91 4.25
CA SER A 174 -33.07 4.52 3.38
C SER A 174 -33.79 3.55 2.43
N THR A 175 -33.55 2.23 2.50
CA THR A 175 -34.23 1.24 1.62
C THR A 175 -35.15 0.24 2.34
N LEU A 176 -35.86 0.67 3.39
CA LEU A 176 -37.00 -0.08 3.94
C LEU A 176 -38.31 0.33 3.23
N GLY A 177 -38.35 0.07 1.93
CA GLY A 177 -39.56 0.10 1.11
C GLY A 177 -40.27 -1.25 1.17
N SER A 178 -41.39 -1.28 1.87
CA SER A 178 -42.36 -2.38 2.01
C SER A 178 -42.45 -3.34 0.81
N LEU A 179 -42.16 -4.62 1.01
CA LEU A 179 -42.54 -5.70 0.10
C LEU A 179 -43.78 -6.40 0.64
N THR A 180 -44.95 -5.94 0.21
CA THR A 180 -46.19 -6.71 0.21
C THR A 180 -46.31 -7.52 -1.08
N ASN A 181 -46.68 -8.80 -0.92
CA ASN A 181 -46.89 -9.80 -1.97
C ASN A 181 -47.78 -9.33 -3.14
N ILE A 182 -47.35 -9.61 -4.39
CA ILE A 182 -48.26 -9.96 -5.50
C ILE A 182 -47.67 -11.13 -6.31
N ASN A 183 -48.53 -12.12 -6.56
CA ASN A 183 -48.31 -13.38 -7.26
C ASN A 183 -48.52 -13.25 -8.80
N LYS A 184 -47.76 -14.06 -9.55
CA LYS A 184 -48.01 -14.66 -10.89
C LYS A 184 -48.26 -13.76 -12.13
N ASN A 185 -47.39 -13.90 -13.16
CA ASN A 185 -47.69 -14.59 -14.43
C ASN A 185 -46.51 -14.59 -15.45
N HIS A 186 -46.21 -15.80 -15.94
CA HIS A 186 -45.75 -16.24 -17.28
C HIS A 186 -44.86 -15.38 -18.24
N THR A 187 -43.88 -16.12 -18.78
CA THR A 187 -43.21 -16.11 -20.12
C THR A 187 -41.99 -15.22 -20.43
N ASN A 188 -40.94 -15.95 -20.82
CA ASN A 188 -39.92 -15.72 -21.85
C ASN A 188 -38.85 -14.64 -21.64
N GLY A 189 -37.62 -15.14 -21.52
CA GLY A 189 -36.56 -14.78 -22.46
C GLY A 189 -35.64 -13.64 -22.06
N ASP A 190 -34.36 -13.96 -22.17
CA ASP A 190 -33.21 -13.07 -22.26
C ASP A 190 -32.57 -12.58 -20.95
N SER A 191 -31.34 -13.05 -20.79
CA SER A 191 -30.46 -12.81 -19.66
C SER A 191 -29.57 -11.62 -19.96
N THR A 192 -29.92 -10.46 -19.42
CA THR A 192 -28.99 -9.35 -19.20
C THR A 192 -28.99 -9.02 -17.73
N VAL A 193 -28.01 -9.56 -16.99
CA VAL A 193 -27.72 -9.11 -15.63
C VAL A 193 -26.99 -7.76 -15.73
N ASP A 194 -27.76 -6.68 -15.53
CA ASP A 194 -27.23 -5.35 -15.29
C ASP A 194 -26.33 -5.37 -14.04
N ALA A 195 -25.04 -5.15 -14.24
CA ALA A 195 -24.11 -4.84 -13.18
C ALA A 195 -24.47 -3.45 -12.62
N ARG A 196 -25.25 -3.42 -11.55
CA ARG A 196 -25.41 -2.23 -10.70
C ARG A 196 -24.06 -1.93 -10.06
N THR A 197 -23.33 -0.98 -10.63
CA THR A 197 -22.17 -0.36 -10.00
C THR A 197 -22.65 0.47 -8.81
N ASP A 198 -22.34 0.02 -7.61
CA ASP A 198 -22.47 0.80 -6.37
C ASP A 198 -21.57 2.05 -6.49
N SER A 199 -22.19 3.24 -6.50
CA SER A 199 -21.52 4.51 -6.81
C SER A 199 -20.82 5.14 -5.61
N SER A 200 -20.45 4.35 -4.60
CA SER A 200 -19.78 4.82 -3.37
C SER A 200 -18.25 4.71 -3.43
N TYR A 201 -17.66 4.23 -4.55
CA TYR A 201 -16.20 4.15 -4.71
C TYR A 201 -15.55 5.54 -4.74
N LYS A 202 -15.06 5.99 -3.58
CA LYS A 202 -14.22 7.19 -3.48
C LYS A 202 -12.95 6.99 -4.30
N ILE A 203 -12.60 7.98 -5.12
CA ILE A 203 -11.38 7.97 -5.94
C ILE A 203 -10.17 7.79 -4.99
N PRO A 204 -9.23 6.87 -5.28
CA PRO A 204 -8.03 6.67 -4.47
C PRO A 204 -7.27 7.99 -4.29
N LEU A 205 -6.67 8.20 -3.11
CA LEU A 205 -5.79 9.35 -2.91
C LEU A 205 -4.57 9.20 -3.83
N LYS A 206 -4.44 10.12 -4.79
CA LYS A 206 -3.34 10.13 -5.74
C LYS A 206 -2.22 11.03 -5.23
N TYR A 207 -1.14 10.41 -4.77
CA TYR A 207 0.12 11.07 -4.44
C TYR A 207 1.09 10.90 -5.60
N ALA A 208 0.78 11.57 -6.70
CA ALA A 208 1.51 11.36 -7.92
C ALA A 208 2.42 12.53 -8.24
N SER A 209 3.68 12.21 -8.49
CA SER A 209 4.37 12.73 -9.65
C SER A 209 4.16 11.71 -10.78
N THR A 210 3.02 11.70 -11.48
CA THR A 210 2.80 10.70 -12.55
C THR A 210 3.76 10.96 -13.70
N LYS A 211 4.16 9.93 -14.46
CA LYS A 211 5.01 10.09 -15.65
C LYS A 211 4.45 11.09 -16.67
N GLU A 212 3.12 11.15 -16.81
CA GLU A 212 2.40 12.07 -17.71
C GLU A 212 2.35 13.50 -17.17
N ALA A 213 2.23 13.70 -15.85
CA ALA A 213 2.36 15.02 -15.22
C ALA A 213 3.82 15.44 -15.04
N LEU A 214 4.75 14.48 -15.09
CA LEU A 214 6.18 14.67 -14.94
C LEU A 214 6.90 15.01 -16.24
N GLY A 215 6.27 15.02 -17.42
CA GLY A 215 6.85 15.51 -18.69
C GLY A 215 8.38 15.33 -18.84
N ASP A 216 9.07 16.38 -19.30
CA ASP A 216 10.54 16.47 -19.26
C ASP A 216 11.08 16.95 -17.88
N ILE A 217 10.34 16.69 -16.79
CA ILE A 217 10.74 17.12 -15.45
C ILE A 217 11.98 16.34 -15.04
N ILE A 218 13.01 17.14 -14.79
CA ILE A 218 14.22 16.73 -14.12
C ILE A 218 13.86 16.56 -12.64
N VAL A 219 13.81 15.30 -12.17
CA VAL A 219 13.70 15.02 -10.74
C VAL A 219 15.10 15.08 -10.14
N GLU A 220 15.23 15.87 -9.07
CA GLU A 220 16.41 15.92 -8.22
C GLU A 220 16.25 14.85 -7.15
N VAL A 221 17.12 13.84 -7.19
CA VAL A 221 17.17 12.80 -6.16
C VAL A 221 18.28 13.18 -5.20
N GLU A 222 17.88 13.68 -4.03
CA GLU A 222 18.79 13.93 -2.91
C GLU A 222 19.02 12.65 -2.11
N TYR A 223 20.30 12.38 -1.84
CA TYR A 223 20.73 11.47 -0.78
C TYR A 223 21.13 12.32 0.40
#